data_AF-A0A060T1P7-F1
#
_entry.id   AF-A0A060T1P7-F1
#
_cell.length_a   1.000
_cell.length_b   1.000
_cell.length_c   1.000
_cell.angle_alpha   90.00
_cell.angle_beta   90.00
_cell.angle_gamma   90.00
#
_symmetry.space_group_name_H-M   'P 1'
#
loop_
_entity.id
_entity.type
_entity.pdbx_description
1 polymer ?
#
loop_
_entity_poly.entity_id
_entity_poly.type
_entity_poly.pdbx_seq_one_letter_code
_entity_poly.pdbx_strand_id
1 'polypeptide(L)'
;MDRTKAFFELNRQLVELLPPDRRSQVATGNNVPDERDKLTAECVDINNTVSELQGNLARIRPLYLATSKRGGLGNSMTDAQRDEVDFETRRIIQQQMARVRQLEELEKERIRRYSNRSALQKFLADPVAQGTNESITLHRQGMLWYLNDKLKTVSDIHASQQHVRLSRQLEKSKSSFHHLPDRPRRPAQVSMDERERENETTDDIDLSPEMRQELENENNALLEELEQSLDKARQAEKSMNEIAQLQTDLAVHLSTQNDMIQNLMDNAEQTAIEVSSANKQLTSAGARNRLASKIIIYASLIIGLILLIYDSIL
;
A
#
# COMPACT_ATOMS: atom_id res chain seq x y z
N MET A 1 5.17 -12.05 -18.95
CA MET A 1 4.94 -13.48 -18.70
C MET A 1 3.72 -13.56 -17.79
N ASP A 2 2.62 -14.12 -18.30
CA ASP A 2 1.29 -14.00 -17.68
C ASP A 2 1.23 -14.91 -16.44
N ARG A 3 1.48 -14.33 -15.26
CA ARG A 3 1.68 -15.06 -13.99
C ARG A 3 0.46 -15.92 -13.62
N THR A 4 -0.72 -15.52 -14.05
CA THR A 4 -1.97 -16.27 -13.95
C THR A 4 -1.93 -17.57 -14.76
N LYS A 5 -1.45 -17.55 -16.01
CA LYS A 5 -1.35 -18.77 -16.83
C LYS A 5 -0.36 -19.77 -16.23
N ALA A 6 0.79 -19.28 -15.77
CA ALA A 6 1.78 -20.11 -15.10
C ALA A 6 1.22 -20.73 -13.81
N PHE A 7 0.44 -19.97 -13.03
CA PHE A 7 -0.24 -20.49 -11.83
C PHE A 7 -1.28 -21.56 -12.16
N PHE A 8 -2.13 -21.35 -13.18
CA PHE A 8 -3.14 -22.35 -13.59
C PHE A 8 -2.51 -23.63 -14.12
N GLU A 9 -1.40 -23.52 -14.85
CA GLU A 9 -0.69 -24.67 -15.40
C GLU A 9 0.04 -25.46 -14.32
N LEU A 10 0.66 -24.76 -13.36
CA LEU A 10 1.27 -25.38 -12.18
C LEU A 10 0.21 -26.08 -11.32
N ASN A 11 -0.95 -25.45 -11.12
CA ASN A 11 -2.03 -26.00 -10.30
C ASN A 11 -2.66 -27.23 -10.97
N ARG A 12 -2.81 -27.20 -12.30
CA ARG A 12 -3.25 -28.37 -13.09
C ARG A 12 -2.28 -29.55 -12.95
N GLN A 13 -0.98 -29.29 -13.05
CA GLN A 13 0.05 -30.33 -12.89
C GLN A 13 0.07 -30.89 -11.47
N LEU A 14 -0.12 -30.04 -10.46
CA LEU A 14 -0.23 -30.45 -9.05
C LEU A 14 -1.44 -31.36 -8.79
N VAL A 15 -2.59 -31.06 -9.40
CA VAL A 15 -3.80 -31.89 -9.30
C VAL A 15 -3.63 -33.25 -9.99
N GLU A 16 -2.88 -33.32 -11.09
CA GLU A 16 -2.53 -34.59 -11.76
C GLU A 16 -1.59 -35.46 -10.91
N LEU A 17 -0.77 -34.88 -10.03
CA LEU A 17 0.11 -35.64 -9.13
C LEU A 17 -0.61 -36.22 -7.90
N LEU A 18 -1.88 -35.87 -7.67
CA LEU A 18 -2.64 -36.39 -6.53
C LEU A 18 -3.17 -37.82 -6.77
N PRO A 19 -3.24 -38.67 -5.71
CA PRO A 19 -3.86 -40.00 -5.74
C PRO A 19 -5.34 -39.93 -6.19
N PRO A 20 -5.89 -40.97 -6.85
CA PRO A 20 -7.23 -40.96 -7.44
C PRO A 20 -8.35 -40.64 -6.42
N ASP A 21 -8.23 -41.12 -5.17
CA ASP A 21 -9.19 -40.83 -4.09
C ASP A 21 -9.23 -39.35 -3.67
N ARG A 22 -8.17 -38.59 -3.94
CA ARG A 22 -8.09 -37.15 -3.65
C ARG A 22 -8.49 -36.29 -4.86
N ARG A 23 -8.35 -36.80 -6.09
CA ARG A 23 -8.81 -36.10 -7.31
C ARG A 23 -10.34 -35.90 -7.31
N SER A 24 -11.08 -36.87 -6.78
CA SER A 24 -12.54 -36.78 -6.62
C SER A 24 -12.97 -35.78 -5.54
N GLN A 25 -12.19 -35.60 -4.47
CA GLN A 25 -12.45 -34.58 -3.43
C GLN A 25 -12.19 -33.14 -3.92
N VAL A 26 -11.18 -32.95 -4.79
CA VAL A 26 -10.93 -31.66 -5.45
C VAL A 26 -12.06 -31.33 -6.44
N ALA A 27 -12.62 -32.34 -7.14
CA ALA A 27 -13.73 -32.16 -8.07
C ALA A 27 -15.10 -31.91 -7.38
N THR A 28 -15.30 -32.42 -6.16
CA THR A 28 -16.53 -32.20 -5.37
C THR A 28 -16.47 -30.97 -4.46
N GLY A 29 -15.33 -30.29 -4.37
CA GLY A 29 -15.15 -29.01 -3.66
C GLY A 29 -15.88 -27.81 -4.28
N ASN A 30 -16.65 -27.99 -5.36
CA ASN A 30 -17.43 -26.96 -6.04
C ASN A 30 -18.62 -26.40 -5.23
N ASN A 31 -18.84 -26.84 -3.99
CA ASN A 31 -19.80 -26.25 -3.07
C ASN A 31 -19.13 -25.33 -2.04
N VAL A 32 -18.15 -24.52 -2.47
CA VAL A 32 -17.93 -23.24 -1.79
C VAL A 32 -19.10 -22.36 -2.23
N PRO A 33 -19.96 -21.88 -1.31
CA PRO A 33 -21.09 -21.04 -1.70
C PRO A 33 -20.61 -19.86 -2.55
N ASP A 34 -20.99 -19.87 -3.83
CA ASP A 34 -20.79 -18.81 -4.82
C ASP A 34 -21.68 -17.59 -4.51
N GLU A 35 -21.75 -17.18 -3.24
CA GLU A 35 -22.07 -15.80 -2.91
C GLU A 35 -20.76 -15.05 -3.07
N ARG A 36 -20.41 -14.69 -4.32
CA ARG A 36 -19.21 -13.93 -4.72
C ARG A 36 -18.68 -13.13 -3.54
N ASP A 37 -17.52 -13.53 -3.01
CA ASP A 37 -16.92 -12.92 -1.83
C ASP A 37 -16.90 -11.40 -2.01
N LYS A 38 -17.83 -10.69 -1.35
CA LYS A 38 -18.04 -9.25 -1.54
C LYS A 38 -16.74 -8.50 -1.28
N LEU A 39 -15.92 -9.01 -0.36
CA LEU A 39 -14.59 -8.51 -0.08
C LEU A 39 -13.67 -8.63 -1.30
N THR A 40 -13.62 -9.78 -1.97
CA THR A 40 -12.81 -9.96 -3.17
C THR A 40 -13.27 -9.05 -4.31
N ALA A 41 -14.58 -8.87 -4.49
CA ALA A 41 -15.12 -7.95 -5.49
C ALA A 41 -14.70 -6.49 -5.21
N GLU A 42 -14.81 -6.04 -3.96
CA GLU A 42 -14.35 -4.72 -3.53
C GLU A 42 -12.82 -4.55 -3.69
N CYS A 43 -12.03 -5.57 -3.34
CA CYS A 43 -10.59 -5.57 -3.53
C CYS A 43 -10.20 -5.41 -5.00
N VAL A 44 -10.92 -6.08 -5.91
CA VAL A 44 -10.71 -5.96 -7.37
C VAL A 44 -11.05 -4.54 -7.85
N ASP A 45 -12.13 -3.96 -7.36
CA ASP A 45 -12.52 -2.57 -7.71
C ASP A 45 -11.48 -1.54 -7.25
N ILE A 46 -11.03 -1.65 -5.99
CA ILE A 46 -9.95 -0.81 -5.45
C ILE A 46 -8.68 -1.00 -6.30
N ASN A 47 -8.30 -2.24 -6.61
CA ASN A 47 -7.13 -2.53 -7.42
C ASN A 47 -7.22 -1.89 -8.81
N ASN A 48 -8.38 -1.93 -9.47
CA ASN A 48 -8.58 -1.33 -10.78
C ASN A 48 -8.43 0.18 -10.71
N THR A 49 -9.07 0.82 -9.73
CA THR A 49 -8.98 2.28 -9.49
C THR A 49 -7.53 2.72 -9.24
N VAL A 50 -6.80 2.01 -8.39
CA VAL A 50 -5.39 2.32 -8.08
C VAL A 50 -4.49 2.07 -9.30
N SER A 51 -4.77 1.03 -10.10
CA SER A 51 -4.05 0.77 -11.35
C SER A 51 -4.25 1.87 -12.39
N GLU A 52 -5.49 2.35 -12.52
CA GLU A 52 -5.83 3.44 -13.41
C GLU A 52 -5.13 4.73 -12.98
N LEU A 53 -5.16 5.05 -11.68
CA LEU A 53 -4.43 6.19 -11.13
C LEU A 53 -2.93 6.09 -11.41
N GLN A 54 -2.32 4.92 -11.18
CA GLN A 54 -0.91 4.68 -11.48
C GLN A 54 -0.59 4.92 -12.97
N GLY A 55 -1.44 4.40 -13.86
CA GLY A 55 -1.32 4.60 -15.30
C GLY A 55 -1.44 6.06 -15.70
N ASN A 56 -2.40 6.79 -15.12
CA ASN A 56 -2.62 8.21 -15.37
C ASN A 56 -1.43 9.05 -14.88
N LEU A 57 -0.92 8.80 -13.67
CA LEU A 57 0.28 9.47 -13.15
C LEU A 57 1.52 9.24 -14.02
N ALA A 58 1.67 8.04 -14.58
CA ALA A 58 2.77 7.74 -15.50
C ALA A 58 2.60 8.47 -16.84
N ARG A 59 1.37 8.55 -17.37
CA ARG A 59 1.04 9.25 -18.62
C ARG A 59 1.24 10.76 -18.53
N ILE A 60 0.81 11.38 -17.42
CA ILE A 60 0.91 12.83 -17.24
C ILE A 60 2.32 13.28 -16.84
N ARG A 61 3.17 12.40 -16.29
CA ARG A 61 4.51 12.73 -15.79
C ARG A 61 5.33 13.64 -16.73
N PRO A 62 5.40 13.41 -18.06
CA PRO A 62 6.17 14.29 -18.95
C PRO A 62 5.60 15.70 -19.03
N LEU A 63 4.26 15.83 -19.06
CA LEU A 63 3.54 17.11 -19.16
C LEU A 63 3.55 17.86 -17.82
N TYR A 64 3.47 17.11 -16.72
CA TYR A 64 3.54 17.60 -15.35
C TYR A 64 4.93 18.18 -15.06
N LEU A 65 5.99 17.47 -15.44
CA LEU A 65 7.38 17.87 -15.21
C LEU A 65 7.95 18.79 -16.31
N ALA A 66 7.20 19.13 -17.36
CA ALA A 66 7.69 20.04 -18.39
C ALA A 66 7.87 21.46 -17.84
N THR A 67 9.05 22.05 -18.05
CA THR A 67 9.28 23.48 -17.84
C THR A 67 8.99 24.22 -19.15
N SER A 68 8.09 25.20 -19.13
CA SER A 68 7.60 25.96 -20.31
C SER A 68 8.66 26.68 -21.15
N LYS A 69 9.95 26.61 -20.81
CA LYS A 69 11.01 27.46 -21.40
C LYS A 69 11.73 26.89 -22.64
N ARG A 70 11.39 25.71 -23.15
CA ARG A 70 12.05 25.16 -24.36
C ARG A 70 11.16 25.24 -25.59
N GLY A 71 10.98 26.46 -26.10
CA GLY A 71 10.21 26.75 -27.31
C GLY A 71 8.70 26.72 -27.08
N GLY A 72 8.02 27.85 -27.27
CA GLY A 72 6.61 28.09 -26.95
C GLY A 72 5.56 27.30 -27.74
N LEU A 73 5.80 26.02 -28.02
CA LEU A 73 4.90 25.10 -28.73
C LEU A 73 4.66 23.78 -27.98
N GLY A 74 5.22 23.62 -26.76
CA GLY A 74 5.06 22.42 -25.96
C GLY A 74 3.81 22.45 -25.09
N ASN A 75 2.95 21.44 -25.24
CA ASN A 75 1.73 21.16 -24.48
C ASN A 75 2.02 20.92 -22.97
N SER A 76 2.57 21.90 -22.25
CA SER A 76 2.88 21.82 -20.81
C SER A 76 1.61 22.09 -19.99
N MET A 77 1.43 21.36 -18.90
CA MET A 77 0.38 21.70 -17.93
C MET A 77 0.65 23.06 -17.28
N THR A 78 -0.41 23.84 -17.05
CA THR A 78 -0.35 25.06 -16.24
C THR A 78 -0.16 24.72 -14.76
N ASP A 79 0.25 25.69 -13.93
CA ASP A 79 0.45 25.41 -12.50
C ASP A 79 -0.87 25.03 -11.81
N ALA A 80 -1.98 25.68 -12.17
CA ALA A 80 -3.32 25.32 -11.71
C ALA A 80 -3.73 23.90 -12.11
N GLN A 81 -3.42 23.46 -13.34
CA GLN A 81 -3.70 22.09 -13.78
C GLN A 81 -2.88 21.06 -12.99
N ARG A 82 -1.63 21.40 -12.62
CA ARG A 82 -0.80 20.54 -11.76
C ARG A 82 -1.37 20.44 -10.35
N ASP A 83 -1.82 21.55 -9.78
CA ASP A 83 -2.47 21.58 -8.46
C ASP A 83 -3.74 20.74 -8.43
N GLU A 84 -4.55 20.81 -9.49
CA GLU A 84 -5.75 19.98 -9.63
C GLU A 84 -5.41 18.48 -9.65
N VAL A 85 -4.40 18.09 -10.44
CA VAL A 85 -3.90 16.71 -10.47
C VAL A 85 -3.39 16.28 -9.10
N ASP A 86 -2.67 17.15 -8.41
CA ASP A 86 -2.13 16.89 -7.08
C ASP A 86 -3.22 16.72 -6.03
N PHE A 87 -4.29 17.51 -6.12
CA PHE A 87 -5.47 17.41 -5.27
C PHE A 87 -6.25 16.12 -5.53
N GLU A 88 -6.60 15.85 -6.79
CA GLU A 88 -7.37 14.66 -7.18
C GLU A 88 -6.63 13.36 -6.86
N THR A 89 -5.32 13.30 -7.14
CA THR A 89 -4.49 12.13 -6.80
C THR A 89 -4.52 11.86 -5.30
N ARG A 90 -4.34 12.91 -4.49
CA ARG A 90 -4.35 12.80 -3.02
C ARG A 90 -5.72 12.34 -2.51
N ARG A 91 -6.80 12.92 -3.05
CA ARG A 91 -8.18 12.53 -2.72
C ARG A 91 -8.43 11.05 -3.01
N ILE A 92 -8.03 10.57 -4.20
CA ILE A 92 -8.22 9.17 -4.59
C ILE A 92 -7.42 8.25 -3.66
N ILE A 93 -6.14 8.56 -3.38
CA ILE A 93 -5.31 7.75 -2.47
C ILE A 93 -5.98 7.66 -1.10
N GLN A 94 -6.39 8.78 -0.51
CA GLN A 94 -7.06 8.81 0.81
C GLN A 94 -8.37 8.03 0.81
N GLN A 95 -9.19 8.17 -0.24
CA GLN A 95 -10.44 7.44 -0.37
C GLN A 95 -10.21 5.93 -0.46
N GLN A 96 -9.25 5.48 -1.29
CA GLN A 96 -8.96 4.05 -1.42
C GLN A 96 -8.33 3.49 -0.13
N MET A 97 -7.47 4.25 0.56
CA MET A 97 -6.96 3.87 1.88
C MET A 97 -8.10 3.67 2.89
N ALA A 98 -9.08 4.58 2.93
CA ALA A 98 -10.23 4.45 3.81
C ALA A 98 -11.07 3.21 3.49
N ARG A 99 -11.29 2.91 2.20
CA ARG A 99 -11.98 1.68 1.77
C ARG A 99 -11.24 0.42 2.20
N VAL A 100 -9.91 0.37 2.01
CA VAL A 100 -9.09 -0.77 2.43
C VAL A 100 -9.16 -0.97 3.95
N ARG A 101 -9.11 0.11 4.75
CA ARG A 101 -9.29 0.04 6.21
C ARG A 101 -10.67 -0.50 6.62
N GLN A 102 -11.73 -0.15 5.90
CA GLN A 102 -13.06 -0.69 6.15
C GLN A 102 -13.10 -2.20 5.89
N LEU A 103 -12.50 -2.67 4.80
CA LEU A 103 -12.41 -4.11 4.49
C LEU A 103 -11.60 -4.87 5.55
N GLU A 104 -10.50 -4.29 6.04
CA GLU A 104 -9.70 -4.85 7.12
C GLU A 104 -10.50 -4.98 8.42
N GLU A 105 -11.32 -4.00 8.78
CA GLU A 105 -12.15 -4.07 9.98
C GLU A 105 -13.22 -5.16 9.86
N LEU A 106 -13.87 -5.28 8.70
CA LEU A 106 -14.82 -6.35 8.42
C LEU A 106 -14.15 -7.74 8.51
N GLU A 107 -12.92 -7.87 8.03
CA GLU A 107 -12.15 -9.11 8.12
C GLU A 107 -11.76 -9.41 9.58
N LYS A 108 -11.33 -8.42 10.35
CA LYS A 108 -11.07 -8.55 11.80
C LYS A 108 -12.32 -8.99 12.56
N GLU A 109 -13.48 -8.43 12.25
CA GLU A 109 -14.74 -8.86 12.83
C GLU A 109 -15.05 -10.33 12.50
N ARG A 110 -14.84 -10.75 11.25
CA ARG A 110 -15.03 -12.15 10.86
C ARG A 110 -14.12 -13.09 11.66
N ILE A 111 -12.83 -12.74 11.76
CA ILE A 111 -11.85 -13.51 12.55
C ILE A 111 -12.29 -13.57 14.02
N ARG A 112 -12.72 -12.45 14.61
CA ARG A 112 -13.22 -12.40 15.99
C ARG A 112 -14.44 -13.30 16.19
N ARG A 113 -15.42 -13.26 15.27
CA ARG A 113 -16.61 -14.13 15.33
C ARG A 113 -16.25 -15.60 15.23
N TYR A 114 -15.26 -15.94 14.43
CA TYR A 114 -14.75 -17.30 14.32
C TYR A 114 -14.02 -17.74 15.61
N SER A 115 -13.18 -16.87 16.16
CA SER A 115 -12.42 -17.13 17.39
C SER A 115 -13.32 -17.21 18.65
N ASN A 116 -14.40 -16.43 18.71
CA ASN A 116 -15.32 -16.38 19.86
C ASN A 116 -16.29 -17.57 19.96
N ARG A 117 -16.17 -18.60 19.11
CA ARG A 117 -16.94 -19.84 19.25
C ARG A 117 -16.57 -20.56 20.55
N SER A 118 -17.57 -21.11 21.25
CA SER A 118 -17.36 -21.84 22.51
C SER A 118 -16.42 -23.04 22.30
N ALA A 119 -15.66 -23.44 23.33
CA ALA A 119 -14.71 -24.56 23.24
C ALA A 119 -15.36 -25.85 22.75
N LEU A 120 -16.61 -26.11 23.18
CA LEU A 120 -17.41 -27.26 22.72
C LEU A 120 -17.76 -27.14 21.22
N GLN A 121 -18.02 -25.92 20.75
CA GLN A 121 -18.35 -25.63 19.35
C GLN A 121 -17.12 -25.72 18.44
N LYS A 122 -15.93 -25.40 18.96
CA LYS A 122 -14.64 -25.62 18.28
C LYS A 122 -14.28 -27.10 18.22
N PHE A 123 -14.54 -27.85 19.29
CA PHE A 123 -14.32 -29.29 19.33
C PHE A 123 -15.24 -30.06 18.36
N LEU A 124 -16.49 -29.61 18.22
CA LEU A 124 -17.43 -30.18 17.24
C LEU A 124 -17.22 -29.66 15.81
N ALA A 125 -16.38 -28.65 15.60
CA ALA A 125 -16.11 -28.12 14.28
C ALA A 125 -15.16 -29.05 13.51
N ASP A 126 -15.53 -29.37 12.27
CA ASP A 126 -14.73 -30.21 11.38
C ASP A 126 -13.30 -29.63 11.22
N PRO A 127 -12.23 -30.39 11.52
CA PRO A 127 -10.85 -29.93 11.35
C PRO A 127 -10.55 -29.50 9.91
N VAL A 128 -11.23 -30.06 8.90
CA VAL A 128 -11.10 -29.61 7.51
C VAL A 128 -11.64 -28.19 7.34
N ALA A 129 -12.79 -27.87 7.96
CA ALA A 129 -13.36 -26.53 7.94
C ALA A 129 -12.48 -25.51 8.66
N GLN A 130 -11.72 -25.91 9.67
CA GLN A 130 -10.77 -25.02 10.34
C GLN A 130 -9.61 -24.63 9.42
N GLY A 131 -8.97 -25.61 8.77
CA GLY A 131 -7.88 -25.35 7.82
C GLY A 131 -8.31 -24.51 6.60
N THR A 132 -9.53 -24.70 6.10
CA THR A 132 -10.05 -23.87 5.00
C THR A 132 -10.26 -22.41 5.42
N ASN A 133 -10.78 -22.16 6.64
CA ASN A 133 -11.00 -20.80 7.13
C ASN A 133 -9.69 -20.04 7.33
N GLU A 134 -8.66 -20.72 7.84
CA GLU A 134 -7.33 -20.14 8.00
C GLU A 134 -6.69 -19.81 6.65
N SER A 135 -6.80 -20.71 5.67
CA SER A 135 -6.34 -20.48 4.30
C SER A 135 -7.04 -19.26 3.65
N ILE A 136 -8.35 -19.12 3.85
CA ILE A 136 -9.12 -17.95 3.39
C ILE A 136 -8.65 -16.67 4.09
N THR A 137 -8.40 -16.74 5.41
CA THR A 137 -7.90 -15.61 6.20
C THR A 137 -6.54 -15.13 5.69
N LEU A 138 -5.60 -16.06 5.49
CA LEU A 138 -4.28 -15.77 4.95
C LEU A 138 -4.37 -15.15 3.55
N HIS A 139 -5.22 -15.72 2.67
CA HIS A 139 -5.41 -15.20 1.32
C HIS A 139 -5.96 -13.77 1.34
N ARG A 140 -6.99 -13.49 2.15
CA ARG A 140 -7.59 -12.15 2.26
C ARG A 140 -6.63 -11.14 2.86
N GLN A 141 -5.88 -11.52 3.89
CA GLN A 141 -4.85 -10.66 4.46
C GLN A 141 -3.76 -10.34 3.42
N GLY A 142 -3.36 -11.32 2.61
CA GLY A 142 -2.43 -11.11 1.49
C GLY A 142 -2.98 -10.15 0.43
N MET A 143 -4.28 -10.23 0.10
CA MET A 143 -4.92 -9.27 -0.80
C MET A 143 -4.91 -7.84 -0.25
N LEU A 144 -5.26 -7.66 1.02
CA LEU A 144 -5.29 -6.34 1.69
C LEU A 144 -3.87 -5.74 1.78
N TRP A 145 -2.87 -6.56 2.08
CA TRP A 145 -1.47 -6.13 2.07
C TRP A 145 -1.03 -5.69 0.67
N TYR A 146 -1.36 -6.47 -0.37
CA TYR A 146 -1.06 -6.09 -1.75
C TYR A 146 -1.68 -4.75 -2.14
N LEU A 147 -2.93 -4.48 -1.74
CA LEU A 147 -3.58 -3.20 -2.00
C LEU A 147 -2.88 -2.03 -1.28
N ASN A 148 -2.49 -2.21 -0.02
CA ASN A 148 -1.73 -1.21 0.73
C ASN A 148 -0.35 -0.96 0.11
N ASP A 149 0.35 -2.01 -0.33
CA ASP A 149 1.67 -1.92 -0.98
C ASP A 149 1.57 -1.18 -2.32
N LYS A 150 0.50 -1.45 -3.07
CA LYS A 150 0.22 -0.75 -4.31
C LYS A 150 -0.13 0.73 -4.08
N LEU A 151 -0.95 1.03 -3.07
CA LEU A 151 -1.26 2.41 -2.67
C LEU A 151 0.02 3.16 -2.26
N LYS A 152 0.91 2.51 -1.51
CA LYS A 152 2.22 3.05 -1.17
C LYS A 152 3.05 3.35 -2.41
N THR A 153 3.11 2.42 -3.37
CA THR A 153 3.84 2.61 -4.63
C THR A 153 3.30 3.82 -5.41
N VAL A 154 1.97 3.96 -5.51
CA VAL A 154 1.35 5.11 -6.19
C VAL A 154 1.63 6.41 -5.43
N SER A 155 1.54 6.39 -4.10
CA SER A 155 1.89 7.53 -3.24
C SER A 155 3.36 7.94 -3.41
N ASP A 156 4.28 6.98 -3.54
CA ASP A 156 5.71 7.26 -3.76
C ASP A 156 5.96 7.89 -5.14
N ILE A 157 5.26 7.41 -6.17
CA ILE A 157 5.31 8.02 -7.50
C ILE A 157 4.84 9.47 -7.43
N HIS A 158 3.69 9.72 -6.79
CA HIS A 158 3.12 11.05 -6.63
C HIS A 158 4.06 11.99 -5.85
N ALA A 159 4.57 11.52 -4.70
CA ALA A 159 5.54 12.24 -3.88
C ALA A 159 6.81 12.62 -4.65
N SER A 160 7.34 11.69 -5.45
CA SER A 160 8.53 11.94 -6.27
C SER A 160 8.32 13.04 -7.30
N GLN A 161 7.12 13.10 -7.92
CA GLN A 161 6.78 14.12 -8.90
C GLN A 161 6.62 15.49 -8.23
N GLN A 162 5.91 15.54 -7.09
CA GLN A 162 5.76 16.78 -6.33
C GLN A 162 7.11 17.30 -5.83
N HIS A 163 7.98 16.44 -5.31
CA HIS A 163 9.30 16.87 -4.84
C HIS A 163 10.13 17.54 -5.94
N VAL A 164 10.08 17.01 -7.17
CA VAL A 164 10.74 17.64 -8.32
C VAL A 164 10.10 18.98 -8.69
N ARG A 165 8.79 19.15 -8.55
CA ARG A 165 8.11 20.44 -8.79
C ARG A 165 8.49 21.47 -7.73
N LEU A 166 8.40 21.10 -6.45
CA LEU A 166 8.68 21.97 -5.31
C LEU A 166 10.14 22.42 -5.29
N SER A 167 11.09 21.50 -5.50
CA SER A 167 12.51 21.86 -5.62
C SER A 167 12.75 22.89 -6.71
N ARG A 168 12.10 22.77 -7.87
CA ARG A 168 12.21 23.76 -8.96
C ARG A 168 11.58 25.10 -8.62
N GLN A 169 10.51 25.14 -7.84
CA GLN A 169 9.90 26.38 -7.37
C GLN A 169 10.83 27.09 -6.38
N LEU A 170 11.46 26.34 -5.47
CA LEU A 170 12.46 26.86 -4.53
C LEU A 170 13.72 27.37 -5.24
N GLU A 171 14.22 26.67 -6.25
CA GLU A 171 15.36 27.16 -7.04
C GLU A 171 15.00 28.43 -7.83
N LYS A 172 13.77 28.54 -8.32
CA LYS A 172 13.29 29.77 -8.97
C LYS A 172 13.20 30.95 -8.00
N SER A 173 12.63 30.76 -6.81
CA SER A 173 12.55 31.82 -5.81
C SER A 173 13.94 32.30 -5.38
N LYS A 174 14.88 31.36 -5.15
CA LYS A 174 16.29 31.68 -4.89
C LYS A 174 16.94 32.45 -6.05
N SER A 175 16.69 32.04 -7.29
CA SER A 175 17.25 32.72 -8.46
C SER A 175 16.67 34.11 -8.71
N SER A 176 15.40 34.34 -8.35
CA SER A 176 14.76 35.66 -8.46
C SER A 176 15.40 36.64 -7.48
N PHE A 177 15.76 36.15 -6.29
CA PHE A 177 16.54 36.91 -5.30
C PHE A 177 17.98 37.24 -5.77
N HIS A 178 18.60 36.39 -6.58
CA HIS A 178 19.94 36.63 -7.12
C HIS A 178 20.00 37.62 -8.29
N HIS A 179 18.85 38.04 -8.82
CA HIS A 179 18.76 38.98 -9.95
C HIS A 179 18.74 40.46 -9.54
N LEU A 180 18.95 40.78 -8.26
CA LEU A 180 19.30 42.16 -7.88
C LEU A 180 20.52 42.58 -8.71
N PRO A 181 20.46 43.73 -9.41
CA PRO A 181 21.54 44.14 -10.29
C PRO A 181 22.83 44.18 -9.47
N ASP A 182 23.80 43.35 -9.86
CA ASP A 182 25.16 43.44 -9.37
C ASP A 182 25.64 44.84 -9.74
N ARG A 183 25.52 45.75 -8.76
CA ARG A 183 25.83 47.16 -8.95
C ARG A 183 27.25 47.17 -9.48
N PRO A 184 27.53 47.66 -10.70
CA PRO A 184 28.87 47.64 -11.22
C PRO A 184 29.72 48.42 -10.22
N ARG A 185 30.61 47.71 -9.52
CA ARG A 185 31.70 48.35 -8.78
C ARG A 185 32.50 49.08 -9.85
N ARG A 186 32.20 50.37 -10.03
CA ARG A 186 33.08 51.28 -10.76
C ARG A 186 34.46 51.06 -10.15
N PRO A 187 35.48 50.64 -10.93
CA PRO A 187 36.82 50.56 -10.40
C PRO A 187 37.18 51.97 -9.95
N ALA A 188 37.35 52.15 -8.64
CA ALA A 188 37.88 53.38 -8.09
C ALA A 188 39.30 53.53 -8.62
N GLN A 189 39.46 54.28 -9.73
CA GLN A 189 40.74 54.87 -10.07
C GLN A 189 40.99 55.98 -9.06
N VAL A 190 41.60 55.60 -7.94
CA VAL A 190 42.13 56.54 -6.95
C VAL A 190 43.46 57.05 -7.53
N SER A 191 43.41 58.12 -8.32
CA SER A 191 44.55 59.04 -8.42
C SER A 191 44.46 59.99 -7.25
N MET A 192 45.23 59.69 -6.21
CA MET A 192 45.42 60.55 -5.04
C MET A 192 46.23 61.76 -5.50
N ASP A 193 45.57 62.89 -5.75
CA ASP A 193 46.21 64.20 -5.72
C ASP A 193 45.45 65.06 -4.70
N GLU A 194 46.02 65.11 -3.51
CA GLU A 194 45.61 66.02 -2.44
C GLU A 194 45.87 67.45 -2.90
N ARG A 195 44.81 68.23 -3.11
CA ARG A 195 44.70 69.61 -2.59
C ARG A 195 43.34 70.24 -2.92
N GLU A 196 42.75 70.75 -1.84
CA GLU A 196 41.80 71.87 -1.79
C GLU A 196 40.36 71.63 -2.26
N ARG A 197 39.46 71.47 -1.27
CA ARG A 197 38.20 72.21 -1.02
C ARG A 197 37.39 71.41 0.00
N GLU A 198 37.39 71.80 1.28
CA GLU A 198 36.34 72.61 1.92
C GLU A 198 34.90 72.16 1.59
N ASN A 199 34.18 71.78 2.66
CA ASN A 199 32.77 71.37 2.75
C ASN A 199 32.42 69.97 2.21
N GLU A 200 32.69 68.93 3.01
CA GLU A 200 31.76 67.80 3.08
C GLU A 200 30.61 68.21 4.02
N THR A 201 29.68 69.01 3.49
CA THR A 201 28.28 68.76 3.81
C THR A 201 28.06 67.27 3.56
N THR A 202 27.38 66.59 4.47
CA THR A 202 26.62 65.40 4.08
C THR A 202 25.78 65.85 2.90
N ASP A 203 26.24 65.56 1.68
CA ASP A 203 25.44 65.71 0.49
C ASP A 203 24.28 64.75 0.71
N ASP A 204 23.19 65.29 1.26
CA ASP A 204 21.86 64.82 0.98
C ASP A 204 21.83 64.68 -0.53
N ILE A 205 22.01 63.45 -1.00
CA ILE A 205 21.81 63.10 -2.39
C ILE A 205 20.38 63.54 -2.66
N ASP A 206 20.22 64.71 -3.27
CA ASP A 206 18.92 65.28 -3.57
C ASP A 206 18.38 64.47 -4.76
N LEU A 207 17.88 63.27 -4.46
CA LEU A 207 17.22 62.42 -5.43
C LEU A 207 16.06 63.25 -5.99
N SER A 208 16.10 63.48 -7.31
CA SER A 208 14.96 64.06 -8.04
C SER A 208 13.66 63.42 -7.54
N PRO A 209 12.59 64.19 -7.30
CA PRO A 209 11.32 63.66 -6.84
C PRO A 209 10.81 62.50 -7.72
N GLU A 210 11.14 62.48 -9.01
CA GLU A 210 10.88 61.35 -9.91
C GLU A 210 11.69 60.09 -9.57
N MET A 211 12.98 60.23 -9.23
CA MET A 211 13.84 59.10 -8.87
C MET A 211 13.50 58.53 -7.49
N ARG A 212 12.99 59.36 -6.56
CA ARG A 212 12.39 58.89 -5.29
C ARG A 212 11.13 58.08 -5.54
N GLN A 213 10.25 58.57 -6.42
CA GLN A 213 9.03 57.86 -6.76
C GLN A 213 9.33 56.52 -7.47
N GLU A 214 10.34 56.48 -8.33
CA GLU A 214 10.79 55.24 -8.98
C GLU A 214 11.37 54.24 -7.96
N LEU A 215 12.19 54.70 -7.01
CA LEU A 215 12.70 53.88 -5.90
C LEU A 215 11.59 53.36 -4.97
N GLU A 216 10.60 54.18 -4.65
CA GLU A 216 9.44 53.76 -3.86
C GLU A 216 8.62 52.70 -4.62
N ASN A 217 8.42 52.88 -5.92
CA ASN A 217 7.74 51.92 -6.77
C ASN A 217 8.52 50.60 -6.89
N GLU A 218 9.85 50.64 -7.07
CA GLU A 218 10.71 49.46 -7.09
C GLU A 218 10.70 48.72 -5.75
N ASN A 219 10.77 49.44 -4.63
CA ASN A 219 10.72 48.85 -3.30
C ASN A 219 9.36 48.17 -3.04
N ASN A 220 8.26 48.82 -3.41
CA ASN A 220 6.93 48.24 -3.32
C ASN A 220 6.79 46.98 -4.20
N ALA A 221 7.34 47.00 -5.42
CA ALA A 221 7.34 45.82 -6.30
C ALA A 221 8.17 44.66 -5.75
N LEU A 222 9.33 44.95 -5.14
CA LEU A 222 10.16 43.94 -4.48
C LEU A 222 9.46 43.31 -3.26
N LEU A 223 8.76 44.14 -2.46
CA LEU A 223 7.98 43.65 -1.32
C LEU A 223 6.84 42.73 -1.78
N GLU A 224 6.14 43.10 -2.85
CA GLU A 224 5.09 42.28 -3.44
C GLU A 224 5.65 40.93 -3.96
N GLU A 225 6.78 40.94 -4.67
CA GLU A 225 7.44 39.70 -5.12
C GLU A 225 7.88 38.82 -3.94
N LEU A 226 8.38 39.44 -2.87
CA LEU A 226 8.79 38.74 -1.65
C LEU A 226 7.59 38.08 -0.96
N GLU A 227 6.48 38.80 -0.82
CA GLU A 227 5.24 38.28 -0.26
C GLU A 227 4.72 37.10 -1.08
N GLN A 228 4.65 37.23 -2.41
CA GLN A 228 4.24 36.15 -3.31
C GLN A 228 5.18 34.94 -3.25
N SER A 229 6.48 35.17 -3.10
CA SER A 229 7.48 34.10 -2.97
C SER A 229 7.32 33.35 -1.63
N LEU A 230 7.04 34.08 -0.55
CA LEU A 230 6.79 33.54 0.78
C LEU A 230 5.53 32.66 0.78
N ASP A 231 4.44 33.13 0.17
CA ASP A 231 3.19 32.36 0.10
C ASP A 231 3.36 31.07 -0.71
N LYS A 232 4.10 31.11 -1.81
CA LYS A 232 4.46 29.91 -2.58
C LYS A 232 5.29 28.93 -1.74
N ALA A 233 6.24 29.43 -0.95
CA ALA A 233 7.05 28.60 -0.06
C ALA A 233 6.22 27.96 1.06
N ARG A 234 5.30 28.70 1.69
CA ARG A 234 4.35 28.17 2.69
C ARG A 234 3.45 27.10 2.10
N GLN A 235 2.92 27.33 0.90
CA GLN A 235 2.06 26.36 0.23
C GLN A 235 2.84 25.08 -0.14
N ALA A 236 4.09 25.23 -0.60
CA ALA A 236 5.00 24.13 -0.86
C ALA A 236 5.27 23.30 0.41
N GLU A 237 5.56 23.96 1.53
CA GLU A 237 5.78 23.34 2.83
C GLU A 237 4.55 22.54 3.29
N LYS A 238 3.36 23.14 3.17
CA LYS A 238 2.10 22.47 3.50
C LYS A 238 1.89 21.21 2.68
N SER A 239 2.04 21.29 1.34
CA SER A 239 1.86 20.11 0.47
C SER A 239 2.88 19.02 0.78
N MET A 240 4.13 19.39 1.05
CA MET A 240 5.19 18.45 1.39
C MET A 240 4.94 17.75 2.73
N ASN A 241 4.46 18.48 3.75
CA ASN A 241 4.07 17.90 5.03
C ASN A 241 2.92 16.91 4.88
N GLU A 242 1.89 17.24 4.12
CA GLU A 242 0.76 16.35 3.87
C GLU A 242 1.17 15.06 3.14
N ILE A 243 2.08 15.14 2.16
CA ILE A 243 2.62 13.93 1.51
C ILE A 243 3.41 13.09 2.51
N ALA A 244 4.28 13.73 3.30
CA ALA A 244 5.10 13.03 4.27
C ALA A 244 4.24 12.29 5.31
N GLN A 245 3.14 12.91 5.74
CA GLN A 245 2.14 12.26 6.59
C GLN A 245 1.51 11.04 5.91
N LEU A 246 1.05 11.17 4.65
CA LEU A 246 0.49 10.04 3.90
C LEU A 246 1.47 8.88 3.72
N GLN A 247 2.72 9.18 3.38
CA GLN A 247 3.76 8.15 3.22
C GLN A 247 4.10 7.47 4.55
N THR A 248 4.18 8.24 5.63
CA THR A 248 4.42 7.70 6.97
C THR A 248 3.29 6.77 7.39
N ASP A 249 2.04 7.20 7.20
CA ASP A 249 0.86 6.41 7.52
C ASP A 249 0.84 5.07 6.76
N LEU A 250 1.06 5.10 5.44
CA LEU A 250 1.16 3.89 4.60
C LEU A 250 2.32 2.97 5.02
N ALA A 251 3.48 3.54 5.36
CA ALA A 251 4.65 2.77 5.79
C ALA A 251 4.42 2.07 7.14
N VAL A 252 3.87 2.79 8.12
CA VAL A 252 3.51 2.22 9.44
C VAL A 252 2.47 1.13 9.28
N HIS A 253 1.44 1.38 8.45
CA HIS A 253 0.37 0.42 8.23
C HIS A 253 0.88 -0.89 7.59
N LEU A 254 1.74 -0.79 6.58
CA LEU A 254 2.37 -1.94 5.94
C LEU A 254 3.28 -2.71 6.88
N SER A 255 4.02 -2.02 7.76
CA SER A 255 4.84 -2.68 8.79
C SER A 255 3.96 -3.51 9.73
N THR A 256 2.88 -2.92 10.24
CA THR A 256 1.95 -3.63 11.14
C THR A 256 1.29 -4.83 10.45
N GLN A 257 0.93 -4.70 9.17
CA GLN A 257 0.36 -5.81 8.40
C GLN A 257 1.36 -6.92 8.10
N ASN A 258 2.62 -6.57 7.83
CA ASN A 258 3.67 -7.56 7.62
C ASN A 258 3.83 -8.46 8.85
N ASP A 259 3.86 -7.87 10.05
CA ASP A 259 3.97 -8.63 11.29
C ASP A 259 2.73 -9.52 11.51
N MET A 260 1.53 -9.02 11.20
CA MET A 260 0.31 -9.81 11.27
C MET A 260 0.31 -10.99 10.28
N ILE A 261 0.79 -10.79 9.05
CA ILE A 261 0.89 -11.84 8.04
C ILE A 261 1.88 -12.92 8.43
N GLN A 262 3.04 -12.55 8.99
CA GLN A 262 4.03 -13.52 9.46
C GLN A 262 3.44 -14.43 10.53
N ASN A 263 2.77 -13.84 11.54
CA ASN A 263 2.08 -14.62 12.56
C ASN A 263 0.99 -15.53 11.98
N LEU A 264 0.22 -15.07 10.99
CA LEU A 264 -0.78 -15.90 10.31
C LEU A 264 -0.17 -17.02 9.48
N MET A 265 0.97 -16.78 8.84
CA MET A 265 1.69 -17.78 8.05
C MET A 265 2.24 -18.88 8.95
N ASP A 266 2.84 -18.51 10.08
CA ASP A 266 3.37 -19.45 11.07
C ASP A 266 2.24 -20.32 11.65
N ASN A 267 1.10 -19.70 11.97
CA ASN A 267 -0.09 -20.43 12.42
C ASN A 267 -0.62 -21.39 11.34
N ALA A 268 -0.70 -20.95 10.09
CA ALA A 268 -1.18 -21.79 8.98
C ALA A 268 -0.25 -22.99 8.74
N GLU A 269 1.07 -22.82 8.86
CA GLU A 269 2.04 -23.92 8.77
C GLU A 269 1.81 -24.93 9.91
N GLN A 270 1.69 -24.45 11.14
CA GLN A 270 1.45 -25.28 12.31
C GLN A 270 0.13 -26.03 12.21
N THR A 271 -0.96 -25.36 11.85
CA THR A 271 -2.27 -26.01 11.64
C THR A 271 -2.21 -27.03 10.51
N ALA A 272 -1.50 -26.76 9.42
CA ALA A 272 -1.34 -27.71 8.32
C ALA A 272 -0.62 -29.00 8.79
N ILE A 273 0.41 -28.87 9.62
CA ILE A 273 1.11 -30.01 10.24
C ILE A 273 0.16 -30.78 11.17
N GLU A 274 -0.58 -30.07 12.02
CA GLU A 274 -1.53 -30.65 12.97
C GLU A 274 -2.65 -31.42 12.27
N VAL A 275 -3.30 -30.82 11.27
CA VAL A 275 -4.37 -31.47 10.48
C VAL A 275 -3.83 -32.69 9.73
N SER A 276 -2.64 -32.60 9.14
CA SER A 276 -1.98 -33.74 8.47
C SER A 276 -1.71 -34.89 9.44
N SER A 277 -1.20 -34.57 10.63
CA SER A 277 -0.94 -35.56 11.68
C SER A 277 -2.23 -36.18 12.24
N ALA A 278 -3.27 -35.37 12.45
CA ALA A 278 -4.57 -35.81 12.95
C ALA A 278 -5.25 -36.75 11.95
N ASN A 279 -5.16 -36.46 10.65
CA ASN A 279 -5.70 -37.32 9.61
C ASN A 279 -4.98 -38.69 9.55
N LYS A 280 -3.65 -38.71 9.72
CA LYS A 280 -2.87 -39.96 9.89
C LYS A 280 -3.31 -40.74 11.13
N GLN A 281 -3.60 -40.05 12.23
CA GLN A 281 -4.09 -40.70 13.45
C GLN A 281 -5.51 -41.24 13.26
N LEU A 282 -6.41 -40.53 12.57
CA LEU A 282 -7.78 -40.98 12.29
C LEU A 282 -7.79 -42.25 11.44
N THR A 283 -7.00 -42.28 10.37
CA THR A 283 -6.87 -43.47 9.50
C THR A 283 -6.29 -44.67 10.25
N SER A 284 -5.28 -44.42 11.09
CA SER A 284 -4.68 -45.45 11.96
C SER A 284 -5.67 -45.93 13.03
N ALA A 285 -6.46 -45.05 13.63
CA ALA A 285 -7.49 -45.38 14.62
C ALA A 285 -8.63 -46.19 13.98
N GLY A 286 -9.08 -45.82 12.78
CA GLY A 286 -10.07 -46.58 12.01
C GLY A 286 -9.58 -48.00 11.69
N ALA A 287 -8.31 -48.14 11.30
CA ALA A 287 -7.71 -49.46 11.09
C ALA A 287 -7.66 -50.29 12.38
N ARG A 288 -7.26 -49.68 13.51
CA ARG A 288 -7.23 -50.34 14.83
C ARG A 288 -8.63 -50.75 15.31
N ASN A 289 -9.64 -49.90 15.13
CA ASN A 289 -11.02 -50.21 15.51
C ASN A 289 -11.58 -51.37 14.68
N ARG A 290 -11.29 -51.40 13.38
CA ARG A 290 -11.67 -52.52 12.50
C ARG A 290 -11.01 -53.84 12.92
N LEU A 291 -9.76 -53.80 13.36
CA LEU A 291 -9.06 -54.97 13.90
C LEU A 291 -9.67 -55.43 15.23
N ALA A 292 -9.89 -54.50 16.18
CA ALA A 292 -10.53 -54.81 17.46
C ALA A 292 -11.93 -55.42 17.28
N SER A 293 -12.74 -54.85 16.39
CA SER A 293 -14.07 -55.36 16.06
C SER A 293 -14.02 -56.79 15.52
N LYS A 294 -13.06 -57.11 14.63
CA LYS A 294 -12.88 -58.48 14.13
C LYS A 294 -12.48 -59.45 15.24
N ILE A 295 -11.58 -59.03 16.14
CA ILE A 295 -11.14 -59.87 17.27
C ILE A 295 -12.32 -60.19 18.19
N ILE A 296 -13.16 -59.20 18.52
CA ILE A 296 -14.35 -59.41 19.36
C ILE A 296 -15.33 -60.41 18.72
N ILE A 297 -15.56 -60.31 17.40
CA ILE A 297 -16.44 -61.23 16.66
C ILE A 297 -15.89 -62.66 16.66
N TYR A 298 -14.59 -62.85 16.41
CA TYR A 298 -14.00 -64.19 16.43
C TYR A 298 -13.98 -64.79 17.84
N ALA A 299 -13.69 -63.97 18.86
CA ALA A 299 -13.73 -64.40 20.24
C ALA A 299 -15.13 -64.85 20.66
N SER A 300 -16.19 -64.12 20.27
CA SER A 300 -17.56 -64.50 20.59
C SER A 300 -17.99 -65.79 19.88
N LEU A 301 -17.58 -66.00 18.62
CA LEU A 301 -17.84 -67.25 17.89
C LEU A 301 -17.14 -68.45 18.52
N ILE A 302 -15.86 -68.31 18.90
CA ILE A 302 -15.10 -69.39 19.54
C ILE A 302 -15.71 -69.75 20.90
N ILE A 303 -16.04 -68.75 21.72
CA ILE A 303 -16.68 -68.95 23.02
C ILE A 303 -18.06 -69.63 22.84
N GLY A 304 -18.85 -69.18 21.86
CA GLY A 304 -20.14 -69.81 21.55
C GLY A 304 -20.01 -71.28 21.12
N LEU A 305 -18.97 -71.61 20.34
CA LEU A 305 -18.71 -72.99 19.89
C LEU A 305 -18.23 -73.88 21.06
N ILE A 306 -17.41 -73.35 21.96
CA ILE A 306 -17.00 -74.03 23.19
C ILE A 306 -18.21 -74.34 24.08
N LEU A 307 -19.13 -73.39 24.24
CA LEU A 307 -20.36 -73.59 25.01
C LEU A 307 -21.24 -74.69 24.40
N LEU A 308 -21.37 -74.73 23.07
CA LEU A 308 -22.15 -75.76 22.38
C LEU A 308 -21.56 -77.16 22.60
N ILE A 309 -20.23 -77.30 22.52
CA ILE A 309 -19.56 -78.57 22.82
C ILE A 309 -19.78 -78.98 24.28
N TYR A 310 -19.70 -78.02 25.21
CA TYR A 310 -19.91 -78.29 26.63
C TYR A 310 -21.34 -78.79 26.91
N ASP A 311 -22.34 -78.14 26.31
CA ASP A 311 -23.75 -78.53 26.40
C ASP A 311 -24.02 -79.90 25.75
N SER A 312 -23.29 -80.25 24.68
CA SER A 312 -23.43 -81.56 24.02
C SER A 312 -22.78 -82.72 24.79
N ILE A 313 -21.88 -82.45 25.74
CA ILE A 313 -21.16 -83.47 26.52
C ILE A 313 -21.83 -83.71 27.89
N LEU A 314 -22.55 -82.71 28.42
CA LEU A 314 -23.27 -82.79 29.69
C LEU A 314 -24.67 -83.41 29.52
#